data_AF-A0AAU7YLB3-F1
#
_entry.id   AF-A0AAU7YLB3-F1
#
_cell.length_a   1.000
_cell.length_b   1.000
_cell.length_c   1.000
_cell.angle_alpha   90.00
_cell.angle_beta   90.00
_cell.angle_gamma   90.00
#
_symmetry.space_group_name_H-M   'P 1'
#
loop_
_entity.id
_entity.type
_entity.pdbx_description
1 polymer ?
#
loop_
_entity_poly.entity_id
_entity_poly.type
_entity_poly.pdbx_seq_one_letter_code
_entity_poly.pdbx_strand_id
1 'polypeptide(L)'
;MNKTKSFDIPKQLIWRAYKRVSKNKGAASVDEVSIIKFEENLKDNLYKLWNRMSSGSYFPGPVKAVAIPKDTGGGQRILGVPSVFNRIGANGCFYVS
;
A
#
# COMPACT_ATOMS: atom_id res chain seq x y z
N MET A 1 5.63 27.70 -12.17
CA MET A 1 5.42 26.88 -10.95
C MET A 1 4.15 26.05 -11.17
N ASN A 2 4.27 24.73 -11.35
CA ASN A 2 3.12 23.84 -11.53
C ASN A 2 2.31 23.82 -10.23
N LYS A 3 1.05 24.27 -10.27
CA LYS A 3 0.11 24.15 -9.16
C LYS A 3 -0.08 22.65 -8.89
N THR A 4 0.45 22.13 -7.79
CA THR A 4 0.13 20.78 -7.33
C THR A 4 -1.37 20.76 -7.06
N LYS A 5 -2.13 19.96 -7.82
CA LYS A 5 -3.57 19.81 -7.61
C LYS A 5 -3.74 19.19 -6.22
N SER A 6 -4.19 20.01 -5.27
CA SER A 6 -4.56 19.52 -3.95
C SER A 6 -5.80 18.65 -4.12
N PHE A 7 -5.71 17.38 -3.74
CA PHE A 7 -6.83 16.46 -3.73
C PHE A 7 -7.51 16.52 -2.36
N ASP A 8 -8.83 16.69 -2.33
CA ASP A 8 -9.64 16.61 -1.12
C ASP A 8 -9.80 15.14 -0.70
N ILE A 9 -8.74 14.57 -0.11
CA ILE A 9 -8.75 13.21 0.39
C ILE A 9 -9.02 13.24 1.89
N PRO A 10 -10.15 12.70 2.37
CA PRO A 10 -10.40 12.63 3.81
C PRO A 10 -9.47 11.61 4.48
N LYS A 11 -8.93 11.95 5.66
CA LYS A 11 -8.07 11.04 6.45
C LYS A 11 -8.74 9.69 6.75
N GLN A 12 -10.07 9.70 6.90
CA GLN A 12 -10.88 8.50 7.13
C GLN A 12 -10.78 7.49 5.98
N LEU A 13 -10.61 7.95 4.74
CA LEU A 13 -10.47 7.07 3.58
C LEU A 13 -9.14 6.31 3.63
N ILE A 14 -8.05 6.96 4.06
CA ILE A 14 -6.75 6.32 4.30
C ILE A 14 -6.84 5.28 5.41
N TRP A 15 -7.57 5.62 6.48
CA TRP A 15 -7.81 4.72 7.60
C TRP A 15 -8.60 3.47 7.19
N ARG A 16 -9.64 3.63 6.38
CA ARG A 16 -10.43 2.50 5.85
C ARG A 16 -9.59 1.63 4.92
N ALA A 17 -8.77 2.23 4.05
CA ALA A 17 -7.84 1.50 3.20
C ALA A 17 -6.83 0.69 4.03
N TYR A 18 -6.26 1.29 5.07
CA TYR A 18 -5.40 0.58 6.03
C TYR A 18 -6.12 -0.60 6.69
N LYS A 19 -7.34 -0.40 7.21
CA LYS A 19 -8.12 -1.49 7.81
C LYS A 19 -8.35 -2.66 6.85
N ARG A 20 -8.62 -2.37 5.58
CA ARG A 20 -8.80 -3.41 4.55
C ARG A 20 -7.51 -4.18 4.31
N VAL A 21 -6.37 -3.48 4.18
CA VAL A 21 -5.05 -4.10 4.02
C VAL A 21 -4.67 -4.92 5.26
N SER A 22 -4.99 -4.43 6.46
CA SER A 22 -4.75 -5.13 7.73
C SER A 22 -5.68 -6.34 7.93
N LYS A 23 -6.91 -6.31 7.41
CA LYS A 23 -7.81 -7.48 7.41
C LYS A 23 -7.41 -8.54 6.39
N ASN A 24 -6.85 -8.12 5.26
CA ASN A 24 -6.35 -9.01 4.21
C ASN A 24 -5.04 -9.73 4.59
N LYS A 25 -4.56 -9.61 5.84
CA LYS A 25 -3.42 -10.36 6.39
C LYS A 25 -3.51 -11.89 6.15
N GLY A 26 -4.72 -12.44 5.94
CA GLY A 26 -4.94 -13.88 5.71
C GLY A 26 -4.55 -14.44 4.33
N ALA A 27 -4.34 -13.60 3.31
CA ALA A 27 -3.66 -14.05 2.08
C ALA A 27 -2.16 -13.86 2.29
N ALA A 28 -1.52 -14.85 2.92
CA ALA A 28 -0.13 -14.85 3.38
C ALA A 28 0.79 -14.11 2.39
N SER A 29 1.02 -12.84 2.68
CA SER A 29 2.04 -12.08 1.98
C SER A 29 3.34 -12.44 2.66
N VAL A 30 4.36 -12.79 1.89
CA VAL A 30 5.75 -13.12 2.31
C VAL A 30 6.43 -12.03 3.18
N ASP A 31 5.70 -10.98 3.55
CA ASP A 31 6.15 -9.76 4.21
C ASP A 31 5.24 -9.37 5.41
N GLU A 32 4.71 -10.33 6.19
CA GLU A 32 4.00 -10.04 7.46
C GLU A 32 4.80 -9.08 8.37
N VAL A 33 6.12 -9.23 8.35
CA VAL A 33 7.09 -8.35 9.02
C VAL A 33 6.92 -6.87 8.64
N SER A 34 6.48 -6.57 7.42
CA SER A 34 6.33 -5.19 6.93
C SER A 34 5.10 -4.47 7.52
N ILE A 35 4.01 -5.18 7.82
CA ILE A 35 2.81 -4.57 8.38
C ILE A 35 2.96 -4.34 9.88
N ILE A 36 3.67 -5.24 10.57
CA ILE A 36 4.03 -5.10 11.99
C ILE A 36 4.88 -3.85 12.19
N LYS A 37 5.94 -3.67 11.38
CA LYS A 37 6.75 -2.44 11.38
C LYS A 37 5.97 -1.18 11.00
N PHE A 38 4.94 -1.31 10.16
CA PHE A 38 4.06 -0.19 9.84
C PHE A 38 3.18 0.20 11.03
N GLU A 39 2.72 -0.80 11.79
CA GLU A 39 1.88 -0.65 12.98
C GLU A 39 2.65 -0.02 14.16
N GLU A 40 3.96 -0.25 14.30
CA GLU A 40 4.83 0.40 15.30
C GLU A 40 4.71 1.94 15.27
N ASN A 41 4.59 2.53 14.08
CA ASN A 41 4.46 3.98 13.89
C ASN A 41 3.19 4.32 13.09
N LEU A 42 2.08 3.66 13.40
CA LEU A 42 0.86 3.68 12.59
C LEU A 42 0.37 5.10 12.27
N LYS A 43 0.23 5.95 13.30
CA LYS A 43 -0.32 7.31 13.15
C LYS A 43 0.52 8.17 12.21
N ASP A 44 1.84 8.15 12.41
CA ASP A 44 2.78 8.94 11.61
C ASP A 44 2.87 8.43 10.18
N ASN A 45 2.86 7.10 10.00
CA ASN A 45 2.87 6.49 8.68
C ASN A 45 1.60 6.82 7.88
N LEU A 46 0.42 6.76 8.52
CA LEU A 46 -0.83 7.16 7.90
C LEU A 46 -0.86 8.66 7.57
N TYR A 47 -0.36 9.51 8.46
CA TYR A 47 -0.28 10.94 8.21
C TYR A 47 0.67 11.28 7.06
N LYS A 48 1.86 10.68 7.01
CA LYS A 48 2.81 10.84 5.90
C LYS A 48 2.19 10.42 4.56
N LEU A 49 1.48 9.29 4.54
CA LEU A 49 0.80 8.81 3.34
C LEU A 49 -0.33 9.77 2.92
N TRP A 50 -1.19 10.15 3.86
CA TRP A 50 -2.28 11.09 3.62
C TRP A 50 -1.75 12.42 3.05
N ASN A 51 -0.73 13.01 3.68
CA ASN A 51 -0.14 14.28 3.27
C ASN A 51 0.44 14.23 1.86
N ARG A 52 1.09 13.11 1.49
CA ARG A 52 1.61 12.91 0.14
C ARG A 52 0.50 12.77 -0.89
N MET A 53 -0.57 12.05 -0.57
CA MET A 53 -1.67 11.86 -1.51
C MET A 53 -2.53 13.12 -1.66
N SER A 54 -2.84 13.81 -0.56
CA SER A 54 -3.62 15.06 -0.61
C SER A 54 -2.84 16.17 -1.35
N SER A 55 -1.53 16.23 -1.18
CA SER A 55 -0.69 17.16 -1.94
C SER A 55 -0.42 16.74 -3.39
N GLY A 56 -0.80 15.53 -3.81
CA GLY A 56 -0.47 14.98 -5.13
C GLY A 56 1.01 14.63 -5.33
N SER A 57 1.81 14.57 -4.26
CA SER A 57 3.23 14.21 -4.27
C SER A 57 3.51 12.74 -3.96
N TYR A 58 2.47 11.92 -3.92
CA TYR A 58 2.58 10.49 -3.67
C TYR A 58 2.99 9.74 -4.93
N PHE A 59 4.18 9.11 -4.88
CA PHE A 59 4.65 8.19 -5.90
C PHE A 59 4.82 6.80 -5.29
N PRO A 60 4.23 5.75 -5.90
CA PRO A 60 4.39 4.40 -5.41
C PRO A 60 5.87 3.98 -5.54
N GLY A 61 6.43 3.46 -4.44
CA GLY A 61 7.79 2.94 -4.42
C GLY A 61 7.94 1.63 -5.20
N PRO A 62 9.16 1.09 -5.32
CA PRO A 62 9.42 -0.14 -6.05
C PRO A 62 8.64 -1.34 -5.45
N VAL A 63 8.29 -2.27 -6.33
CA VAL A 63 7.58 -3.51 -6.02
C VAL A 63 8.62 -4.63 -5.88
N LYS A 64 8.53 -5.43 -4.82
CA LYS A 64 9.45 -6.54 -4.56
C LYS A 64 9.05 -7.75 -5.39
N ALA A 65 9.97 -8.28 -6.20
CA ALA A 65 9.74 -9.52 -6.93
C ALA A 65 9.89 -10.72 -5.99
N VAL A 66 8.85 -11.55 -5.89
CA VAL A 66 8.84 -12.80 -5.12
C VAL A 66 8.60 -13.95 -6.08
N ALA A 67 9.53 -14.89 -6.13
CA ALA A 67 9.36 -16.11 -6.90
C ALA A 67 8.54 -17.11 -6.08
N ILE A 68 7.42 -17.56 -6.64
CA ILE A 68 6.59 -18.63 -6.08
C ILE A 68 6.67 -19.84 -7.01
N PRO A 69 6.99 -21.04 -6.51
CA PRO A 69 6.97 -22.24 -7.32
C PRO A 69 5.56 -22.55 -7.81
N LYS A 70 5.42 -23.01 -9.06
CA LYS A 70 4.15 -23.54 -9.55
C LYS A 70 3.96 -24.97 -9.03
N ASP A 71 2.75 -25.28 -8.59
CA ASP A 71 2.36 -26.58 -8.02
C ASP A 71 2.62 -27.77 -8.97
N THR A 72 2.66 -27.53 -10.29
CA THR A 72 2.85 -28.53 -11.35
C THR A 72 4.31 -28.69 -11.83
N GLY A 73 5.29 -28.16 -11.10
CA GLY A 73 6.70 -28.56 -11.23
C GLY A 73 7.51 -27.96 -12.39
N GLY A 74 6.91 -27.13 -13.26
CA GLY A 74 7.58 -26.63 -14.47
C GLY A 74 8.17 -25.22 -14.42
N GLY A 75 8.11 -24.49 -13.30
CA GLY A 75 8.70 -23.14 -13.22
C GLY A 75 8.23 -22.29 -12.05
N GLN A 76 8.76 -21.06 -12.00
CA GLN A 76 8.41 -20.06 -10.99
C GLN A 76 7.48 -19.00 -11.59
N ARG A 77 6.47 -18.57 -10.83
CA ARG A 77 5.73 -17.34 -11.10
C ARG A 77 6.33 -16.23 -10.26
N ILE A 78 6.79 -15.17 -10.91
CA ILE A 78 7.22 -13.96 -10.22
C ILE A 78 5.97 -13.16 -9.88
N LEU A 79 5.70 -12.95 -8.60
CA LEU A 79 4.70 -12.00 -8.11
C LEU A 79 5.38 -10.70 -7.71
N GLY A 80 4.82 -9.58 -8.17
CA GLY A 80 5.18 -8.27 -7.66
C GLY A 80 4.44 -8.01 -6.35
N VAL A 81 5.17 -7.94 -5.24
CA VAL A 81 4.64 -7.61 -3.91
C VAL A 81 4.89 -6.13 -3.60
N PRO A 82 3.86 -5.27 -3.63
CA PRO A 82 4.00 -3.85 -3.30
C PRO A 82 4.16 -3.62 -1.79
N SER A 83 4.80 -2.50 -1.42
CA SER A 83 4.93 -2.07 -0.02
C SER A 83 3.56 -1.85 0.65
N VAL A 84 3.53 -1.79 1.99
CA VAL A 84 2.30 -1.46 2.73
C VAL A 84 1.74 -0.09 2.31
N PHE A 85 2.61 0.91 2.14
CA PHE A 85 2.23 2.24 1.65
C PHE A 85 1.54 2.16 0.28
N ASN A 86 2.11 1.40 -0.66
CA ASN A 86 1.56 1.21 -2.00
C ASN A 86 0.22 0.49 -1.96
N ARG A 87 0.05 -0.51 -1.09
CA ARG A 87 -1.22 -1.22 -0.90
C ARG A 87 -2.31 -0.29 -0.35
N ILE A 88 -2.00 0.53 0.64
CA ILE A 88 -2.96 1.48 1.23
C ILE A 88 -3.29 2.59 0.23
N GLY A 89 -2.29 3.13 -0.47
CA GLY A 89 -2.48 4.17 -1.49
C GLY A 89 -3.37 3.70 -2.64
N ALA A 90 -3.12 2.50 -3.17
CA ALA A 90 -3.97 1.90 -4.21
C ALA A 90 -5.42 1.70 -3.71
N ASN A 91 -5.61 1.14 -2.51
CA ASN A 91 -6.95 0.95 -1.94
C ASN A 91 -7.66 2.27 -1.60
N GLY A 92 -6.92 3.34 -1.34
CA GLY A 92 -7.48 4.69 -1.15
C GLY A 92 -7.89 5.33 -2.48
N CYS A 93 -7.06 5.20 -3.52
CA CYS A 93 -7.33 5.82 -4.82
C CYS A 93 -8.59 5.25 -5.51
N PHE A 94 -8.90 3.95 -5.29
CA PHE A 94 -10.14 3.30 -5.76
C PHE A 94 -11.44 3.95 -5.26
N TYR A 95 -11.40 4.80 -4.23
CA TYR A 95 -12.58 5.53 -3.71
C TYR A 95 -12.70 6.96 -4.26
N VAL A 96 -11.82 7.37 -5.18
CA VAL A 96 -11.79 8.73 -5.77
C VAL A 96 -12.06 8.70 -7.28
N SER A 97 -12.53 7.56 -7.81
CA SER A 97 -12.91 7.36 -9.23
C SER A 97 -14.42 7.21 -9.37
#